data_AF-A0A1H6C4F4-F1
#
_entry.id   AF-A0A1H6C4F4-F1
#
_cell.length_a   1.000
_cell.length_b   1.000
_cell.length_c   1.000
_cell.angle_alpha   90.00
_cell.angle_beta   90.00
_cell.angle_gamma   90.00
#
_symmetry.space_group_name_H-M   'P 1'
#
loop_
_entity.id
_entity.type
_entity.pdbx_description
1 polymer ?
#
loop_
_entity_poly.entity_id
_entity_poly.type
_entity_poly.pdbx_seq_one_letter_code
_entity_poly.pdbx_strand_id
1 'polypeptide(L)' 'MTTSFTVRLDDETERKLAALTKDGSSRNTAIKYAIDVSYRAMLNQQMTYESAALLKDPEDLAEISAAREAMGSGDAW' A
#
# COMPACT_ATOMS: atom_id res chain seq x y z
N MET A 1 -26.10 5.07 -2.02
CA MET A 1 -26.45 5.75 -0.75
C MET A 1 -25.35 6.73 -0.42
N THR A 2 -25.68 7.92 0.10
CA THR A 2 -24.70 8.93 0.52
C THR A 2 -24.76 9.05 2.03
N THR A 3 -23.62 8.93 2.69
CA THR A 3 -23.49 9.05 4.15
C THR A 3 -22.61 10.27 4.45
N SER A 4 -22.98 11.04 5.47
CA SER A 4 -22.19 12.15 5.99
C SER A 4 -21.72 11.87 7.42
N PHE A 5 -20.58 12.43 7.78
CA PHE A 5 -20.02 12.36 9.13
C PHE A 5 -19.20 13.63 9.40
N THR A 6 -18.90 13.88 10.68
CA THR A 6 -18.06 15.00 11.11
C THR A 6 -16.70 14.47 11.56
N VAL A 7 -15.63 15.19 11.21
CA VAL A 7 -14.26 14.86 11.61
C VAL A 7 -13.71 16.01 12.44
N ARG A 8 -13.05 15.68 13.55
CA ARG A 8 -12.26 16.64 14.33
C ARG A 8 -10.83 16.63 13.82
N LEU A 9 -10.30 17.80 13.53
CA LEU A 9 -8.93 18.01 13.06
C LEU A 9 -8.18 18.82 14.10
N ASP A 10 -6.90 18.53 14.27
CA ASP A 10 -5.98 19.43 14.96
C ASP A 10 -5.57 20.60 14.05
N ASP A 11 -4.93 21.61 14.64
CA ASP A 11 -4.52 22.83 13.94
C ASP A 11 -3.52 22.56 12.80
N GLU A 12 -2.73 21.50 12.90
CA GLU A 12 -1.81 21.12 11.82
C GLU A 12 -2.55 20.53 10.63
N THR A 13 -3.50 19.64 10.89
CA THR A 13 -4.30 18.97 9.87
C THR A 13 -5.25 19.94 9.19
N GLU A 14 -5.83 20.89 9.94
CA GLU A 14 -6.62 21.98 9.35
C GLU A 14 -5.77 22.84 8.41
N ARG A 15 -4.51 23.15 8.76
CA ARG A 15 -3.59 23.87 7.87
C ARG A 15 -3.26 23.09 6.60
N LYS A 16 -3.00 21.78 6.72
CA LYS A 16 -2.79 20.89 5.56
C LYS A 16 -4.02 20.86 4.66
N LEU A 17 -5.21 20.72 5.25
CA LEU A 17 -6.47 20.71 4.50
C LEU A 17 -6.69 22.04 3.77
N ALA A 18 -6.44 23.17 4.44
CA ALA A 18 -6.54 24.49 3.82
C ALA A 18 -5.58 24.65 2.63
N ALA A 19 -4.35 24.12 2.74
CA ALA A 19 -3.40 24.11 1.63
C ALA A 19 -3.88 23.25 0.45
N LEU A 20 -4.44 22.07 0.74
CA LEU A 20 -4.98 21.15 -0.27
C LEU A 20 -6.22 21.70 -0.99
N THR A 21 -6.95 22.65 -0.38
CA THR A 21 -8.13 23.28 -0.98
C THR A 21 -7.87 24.68 -1.52
N LYS A 22 -6.61 25.14 -1.54
CA LYS A 22 -6.25 26.52 -1.92
C LYS A 22 -6.62 26.88 -3.36
N ASP A 23 -6.70 25.87 -4.23
CA ASP A 23 -7.06 25.99 -5.64
C ASP A 23 -8.58 26.08 -5.89
N GLY A 24 -9.39 26.08 -4.82
CA GLY A 24 -10.86 26.06 -4.91
C GLY A 24 -11.47 24.66 -4.86
N SER A 25 -10.66 23.61 -4.72
CA SER A 25 -11.14 22.25 -4.50
C SER A 25 -11.96 22.12 -3.20
N SER A 26 -12.99 21.28 -3.22
CA SER A 26 -13.82 21.08 -2.02
C SER A 26 -13.08 20.29 -0.93
N ARG A 27 -13.35 20.60 0.34
CA ARG A 27 -12.85 19.81 1.50
C ARG A 27 -13.19 18.32 1.36
N ASN A 28 -14.39 18.00 0.87
CA ASN A 28 -14.81 16.63 0.64
C ASN A 28 -13.95 15.92 -0.42
N THR A 29 -13.58 16.64 -1.49
CA THR A 29 -12.68 16.10 -2.52
C THR A 29 -11.30 15.80 -1.93
N ALA A 30 -10.73 16.73 -1.15
CA ALA A 30 -9.44 16.53 -0.49
C ALA A 30 -9.48 15.36 0.49
N ILE A 31 -10.53 15.22 1.30
CA ILE A 31 -10.71 14.12 2.25
C ILE A 31 -10.85 12.78 1.51
N LYS A 32 -11.66 12.71 0.45
CA LYS A 32 -11.80 11.48 -0.37
C LYS A 32 -10.46 11.05 -0.96
N TYR A 33 -9.70 12.00 -1.49
CA TYR A 33 -8.37 11.73 -2.03
C TYR A 33 -7.42 11.21 -0.95
N ALA A 34 -7.40 11.84 0.23
CA ALA A 34 -6.58 11.38 1.35
C ALA A 34 -6.92 9.95 1.80
N ILE A 35 -8.21 9.60 1.81
CA ILE A 35 -8.66 8.24 2.12
C ILE A 35 -8.17 7.24 1.06
N ASP A 36 -8.33 7.56 -0.24
CA ASP A 36 -7.88 6.66 -1.32
C ASP A 36 -6.37 6.42 -1.28
N VAL A 37 -5.57 7.49 -1.09
CA VAL A 37 -4.11 7.38 -0.97
C VAL A 37 -3.72 6.54 0.25
N SER A 38 -4.37 6.77 1.40
CA SER A 38 -4.08 6.01 2.62
C SER A 38 -4.43 4.53 2.46
N TYR A 39 -5.55 4.22 1.80
CA TYR A 39 -5.97 2.85 1.52
C TYR A 39 -4.99 2.13 0.59
N ARG A 40 -4.53 2.79 -0.48
CA ARG A 40 -3.51 2.23 -1.37
C ARG A 40 -2.19 1.98 -0.65
N ALA A 41 -1.77 2.89 0.22
CA ALA A 41 -0.57 2.70 1.03
C ALA A 41 -0.69 1.48 1.95
N MET A 42 -1.84 1.29 2.59
CA MET A 42 -2.15 0.10 3.41
C MET A 42 -2.07 -1.18 2.57
N LEU A 43 -2.70 -1.22 1.40
CA LEU A 43 -2.66 -2.39 0.51
C LEU A 43 -1.22 -2.73 0.08
N ASN A 44 -0.43 -1.72 -0.29
CA ASN A 44 0.96 -1.94 -0.68
C ASN A 44 1.81 -2.47 0.49
N GLN A 45 1.57 -1.99 1.70
CA GLN A 45 2.23 -2.50 2.90
C GLN A 45 1.84 -3.95 3.17
N GLN A 46 0.56 -4.30 2.99
CA GLN A 46 0.08 -5.66 3.13
C GLN A 46 0.70 -6.61 2.09
N MET A 47 0.72 -6.23 0.81
CA MET A 47 1.38 -7.02 -0.24
C MET A 47 2.86 -7.24 0.07
N THR A 48 3.54 -6.23 0.62
CA THR A 48 4.95 -6.35 1.02
C THR A 48 5.11 -7.38 2.14
N TYR A 49 4.23 -7.35 3.14
CA TYR A 49 4.22 -8.31 4.23
C TYR A 49 3.93 -9.74 3.74
N GLU A 50 2.92 -9.90 2.89
CA GLU A 50 2.53 -11.19 2.31
C GLU A 50 3.64 -11.76 1.42
N SER A 51 4.29 -10.92 0.60
CA SER A 51 5.44 -11.33 -0.22
C SER A 51 6.62 -11.77 0.66
N ALA A 52 6.87 -11.06 1.76
CA ALA A 52 7.92 -11.44 2.72
C ALA A 52 7.58 -12.73 3.49
N ALA A 53 6.29 -13.05 3.64
CA ALA A 53 5.84 -14.31 4.23
C ALA A 53 6.02 -15.48 3.24
N LEU A 54 5.63 -15.31 1.98
CA LEU A 54 5.82 -16.30 0.91
C LEU A 54 7.30 -16.62 0.68
N LEU A 55 8.19 -15.62 0.69
CA LEU A 55 9.64 -15.82 0.60
C LEU A 55 10.25 -16.65 1.74
N LYS A 56 9.51 -16.85 2.82
CA LYS A 56 9.93 -17.63 3.99
C LYS A 56 9.15 -18.94 4.12
N ASP A 57 8.29 -19.26 3.15
CA ASP A 57 7.57 -20.52 3.14
C ASP A 57 8.57 -21.67 2.90
N PRO A 58 8.73 -22.60 3.85
CA PRO A 58 9.65 -23.73 3.70
C PRO A 58 9.30 -24.63 2.51
N GLU A 59 8.03 -24.74 2.12
CA GLU A 59 7.62 -25.53 0.96
C GLU A 59 8.03 -24.85 -0.35
N ASP A 60 7.79 -23.53 -0.48
CA ASP A 60 8.23 -22.76 -1.64
C ASP A 60 9.75 -22.74 -1.77
N LEU A 61 10.47 -22.62 -0.65
CA LEU A 61 11.94 -22.71 -0.62
C LEU A 61 12.44 -24.09 -1.04
N ALA A 62 11.77 -25.17 -0.59
CA ALA A 62 12.09 -26.53 -1.01
C ALA A 62 11.82 -26.73 -2.51
N GLU A 63 10.72 -26.22 -3.04
CA GLU A 63 10.39 -26.29 -4.46
C GLU A 63 11.38 -25.49 -5.33
N ILE A 64 11.74 -24.26 -4.93
CA ILE A 64 12.76 -23.46 -5.61
C ILE A 64 14.12 -24.17 -5.60
N SER A 65 14.49 -24.79 -4.47
CA SER A 65 15.74 -25.55 -4.37
C SER A 65 15.74 -26.77 -5.30
N ALA A 66 14.64 -27.54 -5.32
CA ALA A 66 14.47 -28.70 -6.19
C ALA A 66 14.47 -28.31 -7.67
N ALA A 67 13.81 -27.21 -8.04
CA ALA A 67 13.83 -26.67 -9.40
C ALA A 67 15.24 -26.23 -9.82
N ARG A 68 15.98 -25.57 -8.91
CA ARG A 68 17.37 -25.14 -9.15
C ARG A 68 18.32 -26.31 -9.31
N GLU A 69 18.13 -27.37 -8.54
CA GLU A 69 18.88 -28.63 -8.68
C GLU A 69 18.53 -29.34 -10.00
N ALA A 70 17.25 -29.38 -10.37
CA ALA A 70 16.77 -30.00 -11.61
C ALA A 70 17.24 -29.28 -12.88
N MET A 71 17.42 -27.95 -12.83
CA MET A 71 17.98 -27.17 -13.95
C MET A 71 19.49 -27.37 -14.13
N GLY A 72 20.17 -28.00 -13.18
CA GLY A 72 21.62 -28.24 -13.22
C GLY A 72 22.45 -26.95 -13.11
N SER A 73 23.72 -27.08 -12.77
CA SER A 73 24.70 -25.98 -12.77
C SER A 73 25.03 -25.49 -14.19
N GLY A 74 24.03 -24.95 -14.88
CA GLY A 74 24.20 -24.27 -16.15
C GLY A 74 24.77 -22.89 -15.92
N ASP A 75 26.10 -22.82 -15.77
CA ASP A 75 26.86 -21.62 -16.13
C ASP A 75 26.53 -21.29 -17.60
N ALA A 76 25.59 -20.38 -17.80
CA ALA A 76 25.40 -19.68 -19.06
C ALA A 76 25.21 -18.20 -18.71
N TRP A 77 26.35 -17.52 -18.66
CA TRP A 77 26.45 -16.07 -18.80
C TRP A 77 25.88 -15.61 -20.15
#